data_AF-A0AA36IWD8-F1
#
_entry.id   AF-A0AA36IWD8-F1
#
_cell.length_a   1.000
_cell.length_b   1.000
_cell.length_c   1.000
_cell.angle_alpha   90.00
_cell.angle_beta   90.00
_cell.angle_gamma   90.00
#
_symmetry.space_group_name_H-M   'P 1'
#
loop_
_entity.id
_entity.type
_entity.pdbx_description
1 polymer ?
#
loop_
_entity_poly.entity_id
_entity_poly.type
_entity_poly.pdbx_seq_one_letter_code
_entity_poly.pdbx_strand_id
1 'polypeptide(L)'
;MASALALCKSQLASQQKDSLQVIVNKHVQDPALRELSSSQTSTERGLQRWEQAHLVSALDVINEYQRSRRARVFKSLGDLGPSWRRSYKNDPRTRMCELLKSWLRANAGCSALAEEEVRNMCGLCRDILSHPQLFPARNPQSFMKSMADVYDHLQWQLQEVLEKDRSCADLAQRLLSISRNLVTDTIAYLLPSAENPDAVESRE
;
A
#
# COMPACT_ATOMS: atom_id res chain seq x y z
N MET A 1 6.84 45.63 -0.46
CA MET A 1 5.72 44.67 -0.58
C MET A 1 6.12 43.27 -1.08
N ALA A 2 7.13 43.10 -1.94
CA ALA A 2 7.58 41.78 -2.41
C ALA A 2 8.15 40.86 -1.29
N SER A 3 8.79 41.43 -0.27
CA SER A 3 9.41 40.68 0.84
C SER A 3 8.40 39.98 1.76
N ALA A 4 7.26 40.61 2.05
CA ALA A 4 6.23 40.04 2.92
C ALA A 4 5.51 38.84 2.26
N LEU A 5 5.25 38.92 0.95
CA LEU A 5 4.69 37.81 0.17
C LEU A 5 5.65 36.62 0.04
N ALA A 6 6.96 36.86 0.01
CA ALA A 6 7.96 35.80 0.01
C ALA A 6 8.02 35.06 1.35
N LEU A 7 7.94 35.79 2.47
CA LEU A 7 7.90 35.25 3.83
C LEU A 7 6.64 34.40 4.10
N CYS A 8 5.46 34.85 3.68
CA CYS A 8 4.24 34.05 3.83
C CYS A 8 4.27 32.76 3.01
N LYS A 9 4.89 32.78 1.82
CA LYS A 9 5.03 31.58 0.98
C LYS A 9 6.01 30.56 1.57
N SER A 10 7.09 31.01 2.21
CA SER A 10 8.06 30.11 2.83
C SER A 10 7.49 29.44 4.10
N GLN A 11 6.74 30.19 4.92
CA GLN A 11 6.05 29.64 6.09
C GLN A 11 4.97 28.61 5.70
N LEU A 12 4.19 28.89 4.67
CA LEU A 12 3.15 27.96 4.20
C LEU A 12 3.76 26.67 3.63
N ALA A 13 4.91 26.77 2.96
CA ALA A 13 5.66 25.61 2.48
C ALA A 13 6.28 24.80 3.63
N SER A 14 6.74 25.43 4.72
CA SER A 14 7.25 24.72 5.89
C SER A 14 6.13 23.99 6.62
N GLN A 15 5.00 24.66 6.90
CA GLN A 15 3.83 24.06 7.53
C GLN A 15 3.28 22.88 6.72
N GLN A 16 3.25 22.99 5.39
CA GLN A 16 2.85 21.91 4.51
C GLN A 16 3.82 20.71 4.63
N LYS A 17 5.13 20.96 4.66
CA LYS A 17 6.14 19.92 4.83
C LYS A 17 6.01 19.22 6.19
N ASP A 18 5.84 19.99 7.26
CA ASP A 18 5.70 19.46 8.61
C ASP A 18 4.43 18.61 8.75
N SER A 19 3.30 19.10 8.22
CA SER A 19 2.04 18.34 8.18
C SER A 19 2.18 17.03 7.42
N LEU A 20 2.84 17.06 6.26
CA LEU A 20 3.09 15.84 5.48
C LEU A 20 4.03 14.88 6.19
N GLN A 21 5.06 15.38 6.87
CA GLN A 21 6.00 14.54 7.62
C GLN A 21 5.29 13.86 8.80
N VAL A 22 4.40 14.55 9.50
CA VAL A 22 3.58 13.96 10.58
C VAL A 22 2.70 12.84 10.02
N ILE A 23 2.02 13.08 8.89
CA ILE A 23 1.18 12.07 8.23
C ILE A 23 2.02 10.86 7.79
N VAL A 24 3.18 11.08 7.16
CA VAL A 24 4.08 9.99 6.72
C VAL A 24 4.60 9.19 7.92
N ASN A 25 5.10 9.86 8.95
CA ASN A 25 5.65 9.20 10.14
C ASN A 25 4.61 8.36 10.89
N LYS A 26 3.32 8.75 10.83
CA LYS A 26 2.21 8.02 11.43
C LYS A 26 1.95 6.67 10.75
N HIS A 27 2.11 6.57 9.43
CA HIS A 27 1.71 5.39 8.66
C HIS A 27 2.88 4.58 8.08
N VAL A 28 4.03 5.21 7.86
CA VAL A 28 5.22 4.56 7.29
C VAL A 28 6.16 4.22 8.42
N GLN A 29 6.37 2.92 8.66
CA GLN A 29 7.31 2.45 9.69
C GLN A 29 8.74 2.29 9.15
N ASP A 30 8.87 1.91 7.88
CA ASP A 30 10.17 1.67 7.24
C ASP A 30 11.01 2.95 7.14
N PRO A 31 12.21 3.00 7.77
CA PRO A 31 13.10 4.15 7.69
C PRO A 31 13.54 4.47 6.26
N ALA A 32 13.67 3.48 5.38
CA ALA A 32 14.06 3.68 3.99
C ALA A 32 12.97 4.42 3.17
N LEU A 33 11.70 4.30 3.56
CA LEU A 33 10.57 5.00 2.96
C LEU A 33 10.26 6.33 3.64
N ARG A 34 10.66 6.51 4.91
CA ARG A 34 10.52 7.75 5.68
C ARG A 34 11.43 8.86 5.18
N GLU A 35 12.65 8.49 4.81
CA GLU A 35 13.50 9.36 4.03
C GLU A 35 12.87 9.44 2.63
N LEU A 36 12.01 10.44 2.44
CA LEU A 36 11.48 10.86 1.15
C LEU A 36 12.67 11.25 0.26
N SER A 37 13.36 10.23 -0.22
CA SER A 37 14.62 10.31 -0.91
C SER A 37 14.35 11.02 -2.22
N SER A 38 15.31 11.84 -2.61
CA SER A 38 15.17 12.63 -3.83
C SER A 38 15.30 11.81 -5.13
N SER A 39 15.33 10.48 -4.97
CA SER A 39 15.50 9.46 -5.99
C SER A 39 14.19 9.28 -6.75
N GLN A 40 14.20 9.67 -8.01
CA GLN A 40 13.07 9.41 -8.91
C GLN A 40 13.12 7.94 -9.32
N THR A 41 12.13 7.17 -8.90
CA THR A 41 11.94 5.82 -9.41
C THR A 41 11.39 5.89 -10.82
N SER A 42 11.74 4.90 -11.66
CA SER A 42 11.30 4.80 -13.05
C SER A 42 9.76 4.95 -13.17
N THR A 43 9.27 5.31 -14.35
CA THR A 43 7.82 5.24 -14.68
C THR A 43 7.43 3.90 -15.33
N GLU A 44 8.40 3.00 -15.44
CA GLU A 44 8.20 1.64 -15.94
C GLU A 44 7.73 0.74 -14.80
N ARG A 45 7.00 -0.31 -15.19
CA ARG A 45 6.42 -1.29 -14.28
C ARG A 45 7.48 -2.15 -13.57
N GLY A 46 8.53 -2.55 -14.28
CA GLY A 46 9.77 -3.11 -13.68
C GLY A 46 9.66 -4.46 -12.96
N LEU A 47 8.52 -5.16 -13.01
CA LEU A 47 8.30 -6.44 -12.33
C LEU A 47 7.81 -7.50 -13.34
N GLN A 48 8.32 -8.73 -13.22
CA GLN A 48 8.01 -9.83 -14.14
C GLN A 48 6.83 -10.69 -13.71
N ARG A 49 6.43 -10.64 -12.43
CA ARG A 49 5.32 -11.41 -11.87
C ARG A 49 4.44 -10.49 -11.00
N TRP A 50 3.13 -10.59 -11.18
CA TRP A 50 2.14 -9.77 -10.51
C TRP A 50 1.17 -10.69 -9.79
N GLU A 51 1.26 -10.74 -8.48
CA GLU A 51 0.32 -11.51 -7.67
C GLU A 51 -0.84 -10.63 -7.20
N GLN A 52 -0.58 -9.33 -6.99
CA GLN A 52 -1.53 -8.38 -6.41
C GLN A 52 -2.00 -7.37 -7.46
N ALA A 53 -3.07 -7.69 -8.19
CA ALA A 53 -3.54 -6.91 -9.35
C ALA A 53 -3.89 -5.45 -8.99
N HIS A 54 -4.50 -5.23 -7.83
CA HIS A 54 -4.89 -3.89 -7.39
C HIS A 54 -3.70 -2.99 -7.06
N LEU A 55 -2.60 -3.55 -6.52
CA LEU A 55 -1.35 -2.79 -6.33
C LEU A 55 -0.74 -2.33 -7.65
N VAL A 56 -0.86 -3.13 -8.71
CA VAL A 56 -0.40 -2.75 -10.05
C VAL A 56 -1.25 -1.61 -10.63
N SER A 57 -2.57 -1.70 -10.48
CA SER A 57 -3.47 -0.64 -10.93
C SER A 57 -3.19 0.68 -10.20
N ALA A 58 -2.97 0.64 -8.89
CA ALA A 58 -2.54 1.80 -8.11
C ALA A 58 -1.23 2.40 -8.63
N LEU A 59 -0.24 1.55 -8.97
CA LEU A 59 1.04 1.98 -9.53
C LEU A 59 0.86 2.67 -10.90
N ASP A 60 -0.02 2.13 -11.75
CA ASP A 60 -0.33 2.70 -13.05
C ASP A 60 -0.99 4.07 -12.94
N VAL A 61 -1.92 4.25 -12.00
CA VAL A 61 -2.54 5.56 -11.71
C VAL A 61 -1.47 6.59 -11.35
N ILE A 62 -0.52 6.24 -10.46
CA ILE A 62 0.55 7.16 -10.06
C ILE A 62 1.47 7.48 -11.23
N ASN A 63 1.85 6.47 -12.01
CA ASN A 63 2.70 6.66 -13.18
C ASN A 63 2.03 7.56 -14.22
N GLU A 64 0.73 7.37 -14.48
CA GLU A 64 -0.03 8.18 -15.42
C GLU A 64 -0.15 9.63 -14.93
N TYR A 65 -0.43 9.85 -13.64
CA TYR A 65 -0.41 11.18 -13.06
C TYR A 65 0.95 11.88 -13.27
N GLN A 66 2.06 11.19 -13.02
CA GLN A 66 3.40 11.75 -13.21
C GLN A 66 3.71 12.05 -14.69
N ARG A 67 3.32 11.17 -15.62
CA ARG A 67 3.47 11.39 -17.08
C ARG A 67 2.65 12.59 -17.55
N SER A 68 1.36 12.60 -17.23
CA SER A 68 0.42 13.68 -17.55
C SER A 68 0.87 15.03 -16.98
N ARG A 69 1.52 15.03 -15.81
CA ARG A 69 2.11 16.23 -15.21
C ARG A 69 3.33 16.74 -15.98
N ARG A 70 4.22 15.84 -16.42
CA ARG A 70 5.40 16.20 -17.24
C ARG A 70 5.00 16.72 -18.63
N ALA A 71 4.00 16.11 -19.26
CA ALA A 71 3.53 16.49 -20.59
C ALA A 71 2.90 17.90 -20.64
N ARG A 72 2.17 18.31 -19.58
CA ARG A 72 1.56 19.65 -19.51
C ARG A 72 2.56 20.80 -19.46
N VAL A 73 3.77 20.57 -18.95
CA VAL A 73 4.85 21.56 -18.97
C VAL A 73 5.31 21.85 -20.40
N PHE A 74 5.32 20.81 -21.25
CA PHE A 74 5.72 20.93 -22.65
C PHE A 74 4.68 21.68 -23.49
N LYS A 75 3.37 21.52 -23.22
CA LYS A 75 2.31 22.21 -23.98
C LYS A 75 2.11 23.69 -23.61
N SER A 76 2.51 24.11 -22.41
CA SER A 76 2.34 25.50 -21.94
C SER A 76 3.40 26.47 -22.45
N LEU A 77 4.49 25.97 -23.04
CA LEU A 77 5.54 26.75 -23.69
C LEU A 77 5.48 26.44 -25.19
N GLY A 78 4.49 27.01 -25.87
CA GLY A 78 4.56 27.16 -27.32
C GLY A 78 5.70 28.12 -27.63
N ASP A 79 6.63 27.67 -28.47
CA ASP A 79 7.70 28.42 -29.11
C ASP A 79 8.77 29.10 -28.22
N LEU A 80 10.03 28.84 -28.58
CA LEU A 80 11.26 29.51 -28.12
C LEU A 80 11.85 29.09 -26.76
N GLY A 81 12.52 27.93 -26.73
CA GLY A 81 13.66 27.75 -25.81
C GLY A 81 13.97 26.30 -25.43
N PRO A 82 15.26 25.96 -25.20
CA PRO A 82 15.67 24.63 -24.76
C PRO A 82 14.97 24.30 -23.44
N SER A 83 14.27 23.17 -23.41
CA SER A 83 13.39 22.78 -22.31
C SER A 83 14.14 22.77 -20.98
N TRP A 84 13.95 23.79 -20.14
CA TRP A 84 14.27 23.68 -18.73
C TRP A 84 13.27 22.69 -18.14
N ARG A 85 13.65 21.40 -18.08
CA ARG A 85 12.95 20.39 -17.31
C ARG A 85 12.86 20.92 -15.88
N ARG A 86 11.72 21.52 -15.51
CA ARG A 86 11.52 21.99 -14.13
C ARG A 86 11.73 20.78 -13.22
N SER A 87 12.77 20.86 -12.38
CA SER A 87 13.10 19.80 -11.45
C SER A 87 12.04 19.77 -10.36
N TYR A 88 11.14 18.79 -10.42
CA TYR A 88 10.12 18.54 -9.39
C TYR A 88 10.68 17.80 -8.16
N LYS A 89 12.00 17.79 -7.98
CA LYS A 89 12.71 17.02 -6.95
C LYS A 89 12.26 17.40 -5.53
N ASN A 90 11.89 18.66 -5.32
CA ASN A 90 11.45 19.18 -4.03
C ASN A 90 9.92 19.34 -3.94
N ASP A 91 9.17 18.92 -4.96
CA ASP A 91 7.73 19.08 -4.96
C ASP A 91 7.05 18.00 -4.09
N PRO A 92 6.21 18.38 -3.13
CA PRO A 92 5.63 17.43 -2.16
C PRO A 92 4.73 16.38 -2.82
N ARG A 93 4.05 16.71 -3.94
CA ARG A 93 3.23 15.75 -4.69
C ARG A 93 4.11 14.69 -5.33
N THR A 94 5.24 15.09 -5.91
CA THR A 94 6.22 14.16 -6.48
C THR A 94 6.79 13.24 -5.40
N ARG A 95 7.21 13.80 -4.26
CA ARG A 95 7.76 13.02 -3.14
C ARG A 95 6.77 11.98 -2.62
N MET A 96 5.49 12.36 -2.50
CA MET A 96 4.43 11.42 -2.11
C MET A 96 4.22 10.31 -3.15
N CYS A 97 4.20 10.66 -4.43
CA CYS A 97 4.16 9.65 -5.50
C CYS A 97 5.35 8.70 -5.46
N GLU A 98 6.57 9.20 -5.21
CA GLU A 98 7.76 8.33 -5.12
C GLU A 98 7.69 7.38 -3.92
N LEU A 99 7.23 7.86 -2.76
CA LEU A 99 7.02 7.03 -1.57
C LEU A 99 6.05 5.88 -1.87
N LEU A 100 4.87 6.22 -2.40
CA LEU A 100 3.85 5.22 -2.75
C LEU A 100 4.35 4.26 -3.83
N LYS A 101 5.04 4.75 -4.86
CA LYS A 101 5.65 3.89 -5.89
C LYS A 101 6.68 2.93 -5.31
N SER A 102 7.52 3.40 -4.38
CA SER A 102 8.53 2.58 -3.74
C SER A 102 7.89 1.43 -2.96
N TRP A 103 6.88 1.74 -2.14
CA TRP A 103 6.13 0.73 -1.41
C TRP A 103 5.37 -0.23 -2.34
N LEU A 104 4.67 0.29 -3.36
CA LEU A 104 3.92 -0.52 -4.32
C LEU A 104 4.83 -1.48 -5.09
N ARG A 105 6.03 -1.05 -5.48
CA ARG A 105 6.97 -1.93 -6.18
C ARG A 105 7.56 -3.01 -5.29
N ALA A 106 7.83 -2.69 -4.02
CA ALA A 106 8.31 -3.68 -3.07
C ALA A 106 7.24 -4.77 -2.82
N ASN A 107 5.95 -4.40 -2.86
CA ASN A 107 4.86 -5.27 -2.42
C ASN A 107 4.01 -5.89 -3.55
N ALA A 108 4.03 -5.36 -4.78
CA ALA A 108 3.20 -5.87 -5.89
C ALA A 108 3.57 -7.31 -6.33
N GLY A 109 4.80 -7.75 -6.05
CA GLY A 109 5.26 -9.11 -6.27
C GLY A 109 5.31 -9.97 -5.01
N CYS A 110 4.84 -9.47 -3.86
CA CYS A 110 4.90 -10.20 -2.60
C CYS A 110 3.65 -11.07 -2.42
N SER A 111 3.86 -12.38 -2.22
CA SER A 111 2.80 -13.37 -2.00
C SER A 111 2.22 -13.35 -0.59
N ALA A 112 3.01 -12.87 0.37
CA ALA A 112 2.72 -12.80 1.79
C ALA A 112 2.63 -11.34 2.25
N LEU A 113 1.78 -10.56 1.56
CA LEU A 113 1.53 -9.16 1.93
C LEU A 113 0.80 -9.09 3.27
N ALA A 114 1.36 -8.37 4.23
CA ALA A 114 0.76 -8.24 5.55
C ALA A 114 -0.43 -7.26 5.51
N GLU A 115 -1.54 -7.65 6.13
CA GLU A 115 -2.76 -6.85 6.25
C GLU A 115 -2.50 -5.46 6.86
N GLU A 116 -1.66 -5.41 7.91
CA GLU A 116 -1.29 -4.17 8.59
C GLU A 116 -0.62 -3.16 7.65
N GLU A 117 0.24 -3.62 6.75
CA GLU A 117 0.95 -2.74 5.81
C GLU A 117 0.00 -2.09 4.81
N VAL A 118 -0.95 -2.87 4.27
CA VAL A 118 -1.98 -2.34 3.37
C VAL A 118 -2.88 -1.35 4.09
N ARG A 119 -3.31 -1.68 5.32
CA ARG A 119 -4.11 -0.80 6.17
C ARG A 119 -3.41 0.53 6.46
N ASN A 120 -2.10 0.48 6.72
CA ASN A 120 -1.29 1.67 6.95
C ASN A 120 -1.24 2.56 5.69
N MET A 121 -1.06 1.97 4.50
CA MET A 121 -1.07 2.74 3.25
C MET A 121 -2.45 3.31 2.91
N CYS A 122 -3.53 2.56 3.18
CA CYS A 122 -4.89 3.10 3.13
C CYS A 122 -5.05 4.31 4.07
N GLY A 123 -4.54 4.19 5.31
CA GLY A 123 -4.53 5.26 6.30
C GLY A 123 -3.79 6.50 5.81
N LEU A 124 -2.63 6.31 5.18
CA LEU A 124 -1.84 7.37 4.57
C LEU A 124 -2.63 8.13 3.49
N CYS A 125 -3.19 7.40 2.52
CA CYS A 125 -3.97 8.01 1.44
C CYS A 125 -5.21 8.73 1.98
N ARG A 126 -5.94 8.14 2.94
CA ARG A 126 -7.10 8.77 3.58
C ARG A 126 -6.73 10.05 4.31
N ASP A 127 -5.65 10.04 5.08
CA ASP A 127 -5.20 11.23 5.82
C ASP A 127 -4.79 12.34 4.83
N ILE A 128 -4.14 12.01 3.71
CA ILE A 128 -3.85 12.99 2.63
C ILE A 128 -5.14 13.56 2.05
N LEU A 129 -6.12 12.70 1.73
CA LEU A 129 -7.40 13.10 1.16
C LEU A 129 -8.20 14.01 2.11
N SER A 130 -8.04 13.81 3.42
CA SER A 130 -8.68 14.61 4.47
C SER A 130 -8.09 16.02 4.61
N HIS A 131 -6.96 16.32 3.97
CA HIS A 131 -6.30 17.62 4.02
C HIS A 131 -6.19 18.26 2.63
N PRO A 132 -7.31 18.62 1.97
CA PRO A 132 -7.30 19.18 0.61
C PRO A 132 -6.50 20.49 0.49
N GLN A 133 -6.39 21.26 1.58
CA GLN A 133 -5.57 22.47 1.67
C GLN A 133 -4.07 22.21 1.48
N LEU A 134 -3.57 20.98 1.73
CA LEU A 134 -2.18 20.62 1.46
C LEU A 134 -1.91 20.54 -0.05
N PHE A 135 -2.93 20.25 -0.86
CA PHE A 135 -2.77 20.10 -2.30
C PHE A 135 -3.90 20.78 -3.06
N PRO A 136 -3.93 22.12 -3.11
CA PRO A 136 -5.01 22.85 -3.77
C PRO A 136 -5.12 22.41 -5.23
N ALA A 137 -6.31 21.91 -5.57
CA ALA A 137 -6.65 21.44 -6.90
C ALA A 137 -6.83 22.64 -7.83
N ARG A 138 -5.85 22.89 -8.70
CA ARG A 138 -5.94 23.92 -9.73
C ARG A 138 -6.44 23.38 -11.08
N ASN A 139 -6.65 22.07 -11.21
CA ASN A 139 -6.97 21.39 -12.46
C ASN A 139 -7.78 20.09 -12.23
N PRO A 140 -8.55 19.60 -13.23
CA PRO A 140 -9.42 18.42 -13.13
C PRO A 140 -8.69 17.07 -12.99
N GLN A 141 -7.48 16.94 -13.57
CA GLN A 141 -6.51 15.90 -13.18
C GLN A 141 -5.67 16.43 -12.01
N SER A 142 -6.30 16.53 -10.85
CA SER A 142 -5.64 16.95 -9.61
C SER A 142 -4.92 15.77 -8.98
N PHE A 143 -3.82 16.06 -8.27
CA PHE A 143 -3.14 15.09 -7.42
C PHE A 143 -4.11 14.35 -6.49
N MET A 144 -5.10 15.07 -5.95
CA MET A 144 -6.11 14.52 -5.06
C MET A 144 -6.99 13.47 -5.75
N LYS A 145 -7.37 13.69 -7.01
CA LYS A 145 -8.13 12.69 -7.78
C LYS A 145 -7.32 11.40 -7.95
N SER A 146 -6.07 11.52 -8.41
CA SER A 146 -5.20 10.35 -8.56
C SER A 146 -4.95 9.64 -7.23
N MET A 147 -4.98 10.36 -6.11
CA MET A 147 -4.82 9.78 -4.78
C MET A 147 -6.08 9.09 -4.25
N ALA A 148 -7.26 9.55 -4.67
CA ALA A 148 -8.52 8.85 -4.44
C ALA A 148 -8.55 7.53 -5.23
N ASP A 149 -8.19 7.57 -6.52
CA ASP A 149 -8.12 6.38 -7.36
C ASP A 149 -7.12 5.33 -6.78
N VAL A 150 -5.97 5.79 -6.26
CA VAL A 150 -5.01 4.93 -5.54
C VAL A 150 -5.60 4.36 -4.26
N TYR A 151 -6.32 5.18 -3.48
CA TYR A 151 -6.96 4.74 -2.24
C TYR A 151 -7.97 3.63 -2.50
N ASP A 152 -8.82 3.79 -3.52
CA ASP A 152 -9.82 2.78 -3.88
C ASP A 152 -9.16 1.44 -4.20
N HIS A 153 -8.09 1.44 -5.00
CA HIS A 153 -7.33 0.22 -5.29
C HIS A 153 -6.70 -0.40 -4.03
N LEU A 154 -6.18 0.40 -3.10
CA LEU A 154 -5.66 -0.12 -1.84
C LEU A 154 -6.77 -0.70 -0.94
N GLN A 155 -7.98 -0.15 -0.97
CA GLN A 155 -9.13 -0.72 -0.25
C GLN A 155 -9.53 -2.08 -0.82
N TRP A 156 -9.60 -2.20 -2.14
CA TRP A 156 -9.86 -3.49 -2.79
C TRP A 156 -8.79 -4.53 -2.42
N GLN A 157 -7.51 -4.12 -2.46
CA GLN A 157 -6.42 -4.99 -2.05
C GLN A 157 -6.53 -5.44 -0.57
N LEU A 158 -6.91 -4.52 0.32
CA LEU A 158 -7.11 -4.83 1.74
C LEU A 158 -8.23 -5.84 1.94
N GLN A 159 -9.31 -5.72 1.17
CA GLN A 159 -10.41 -6.67 1.19
C GLN A 159 -9.96 -8.07 0.74
N GLU A 160 -9.18 -8.18 -0.34
CA GLU A 160 -8.66 -9.48 -0.79
C GLU A 160 -7.75 -10.15 0.26
N VAL A 161 -6.89 -9.38 0.93
CA VAL A 161 -6.02 -9.90 2.00
C VAL A 161 -6.87 -10.41 3.17
N LEU A 162 -7.88 -9.64 3.59
CA LEU A 162 -8.81 -10.02 4.65
C LEU A 162 -9.62 -11.29 4.32
N GLU A 163 -10.09 -11.41 3.07
CA GLU A 163 -10.83 -12.59 2.61
C GLU A 163 -9.94 -13.84 2.60
N LYS A 164 -8.68 -13.70 2.19
CA LYS A 164 -7.69 -14.79 2.23
C LYS A 164 -7.41 -15.23 3.67
N ASP A 165 -7.22 -14.29 4.60
CA ASP A 165 -6.98 -14.61 6.02
C ASP A 165 -8.18 -15.31 6.66
N ARG A 166 -9.40 -14.86 6.34
CA ARG A 166 -10.63 -15.55 6.77
C ARG A 166 -10.68 -16.98 6.24
N SER A 167 -10.38 -17.20 4.96
CA SER A 167 -10.33 -18.54 4.38
C SER A 167 -9.29 -19.44 5.07
N CYS A 168 -8.13 -18.89 5.45
CA CYS A 168 -7.10 -19.62 6.18
C CYS A 168 -7.56 -19.99 7.60
N ALA A 169 -8.24 -19.09 8.30
CA ALA A 169 -8.81 -19.35 9.62
C ALA A 169 -9.89 -20.45 9.56
N ASP A 170 -10.77 -20.40 8.56
CA ASP A 170 -11.81 -21.41 8.33
C ASP A 170 -11.20 -22.81 8.06
N LEU A 171 -10.12 -22.86 7.27
CA LEU A 171 -9.38 -24.11 7.02
C LEU A 171 -8.71 -24.65 8.30
N ALA A 172 -8.09 -23.77 9.10
CA ALA A 172 -7.47 -24.16 10.36
C ALA A 172 -8.50 -24.71 11.35
N GLN A 173 -9.69 -24.09 11.45
CA GLN A 173 -10.78 -24.58 12.28
C GLN A 173 -11.26 -25.97 11.85
N ARG A 174 -11.39 -26.21 10.53
CA ARG A 174 -11.75 -27.54 10.01
C ARG A 174 -10.69 -28.59 10.34
N LEU A 175 -9.41 -28.26 10.18
CA LEU A 175 -8.30 -29.14 10.51
C LEU A 175 -8.31 -29.52 12.00
N LEU A 176 -8.51 -28.53 12.89
CA LEU A 176 -8.62 -28.76 14.33
C LEU A 176 -9.83 -29.61 14.71
N SER A 177 -10.95 -29.45 14.01
CA SER A 177 -12.13 -30.29 14.23
C SER A 177 -11.87 -31.74 13.81
N ILE A 178 -11.20 -31.95 12.67
CA ILE A 178 -10.87 -33.29 12.17
C ILE A 178 -9.87 -33.97 13.10
N SER A 179 -8.82 -33.26 13.53
CA SER A 179 -7.81 -33.82 14.43
C SER A 179 -8.42 -34.21 15.78
N ARG A 180 -9.32 -33.39 16.32
CA ARG A 180 -10.06 -33.72 17.55
C ARG A 180 -10.92 -34.98 17.39
N ASN A 181 -11.63 -35.11 16.27
CA ASN A 181 -12.45 -36.30 16.02
C ASN A 181 -11.58 -37.55 15.90
N LEU A 182 -10.47 -37.48 15.15
CA LEU A 182 -9.51 -38.58 15.03
C LEU A 182 -8.96 -39.02 16.39
N VAL A 183 -8.55 -38.07 17.24
CA VAL A 183 -8.06 -38.38 18.60
C VAL A 183 -9.15 -39.03 19.44
N THR A 184 -10.39 -38.53 19.37
CA THR A 184 -11.52 -39.07 20.11
C THR A 184 -11.84 -40.50 19.67
N ASP A 185 -11.86 -40.75 18.36
CA ASP A 185 -12.11 -42.07 17.78
C ASP A 185 -10.99 -43.06 18.14
N THR A 186 -9.73 -42.60 18.12
CA THR A 186 -8.57 -43.42 18.51
C THR A 186 -8.65 -43.80 19.98
N ILE A 187 -8.98 -42.86 20.87
CA ILE A 187 -9.18 -43.13 22.30
C ILE A 187 -10.34 -44.11 22.49
N ALA A 188 -11.47 -43.90 21.81
CA ALA A 188 -12.63 -44.78 21.89
C ALA A 188 -12.34 -46.19 21.37
N TYR A 189 -11.47 -46.34 20.37
CA TYR A 189 -11.03 -47.63 19.87
C TYR A 189 -10.06 -48.33 20.84
N LEU A 190 -9.14 -47.58 21.46
CA LEU A 190 -8.11 -48.14 22.34
C LEU A 190 -8.62 -48.45 23.76
N LEU A 191 -9.60 -47.69 24.29
CA LEU A 191 -10.11 -47.87 25.66
C LEU A 191 -10.66 -49.29 25.91
N PRO A 192 -11.55 -49.84 25.06
CA PRO A 192 -12.10 -51.18 25.26
C PRO A 192 -11.04 -52.28 25.16
N SER A 193 -10.01 -52.08 24.32
CA SER A 193 -8.89 -53.01 24.21
C SER A 193 -7.95 -52.96 25.42
N ALA A 194 -7.87 -51.83 26.12
CA ALA A 194 -7.09 -51.69 27.34
C ALA A 194 -7.81 -52.25 28.59
N GLU A 195 -9.14 -52.25 28.60
CA GLU A 195 -9.96 -52.75 29.72
C GLU A 195 -10.12 -54.29 29.74
N ASN A 196 -9.83 -55.00 28.64
CA ASN A 196 -9.88 -56.47 28.57
C ASN A 196 -8.61 -57.07 27.92
N PRO A 197 -7.46 -57.11 28.61
CA PRO A 197 -6.25 -57.72 28.06
C PRO A 197 -6.39 -59.24 27.82
N ASP A 198 -7.26 -59.93 28.56
CA ASP A 198 -7.38 -61.40 28.53
C ASP A 198 -8.35 -61.93 27.45
N ALA A 199 -9.10 -61.07 26.76
CA ALA A 199 -10.11 -61.49 25.77
C ALA A 199 -9.52 -61.84 24.39
N VAL A 200 -8.23 -61.54 24.15
CA VAL A 200 -7.57 -61.77 22.85
C VAL A 200 -6.98 -63.17 22.74
N GLU A 201 -6.72 -63.85 23.86
CA GLU A 201 -6.01 -65.15 23.87
C GLU A 201 -6.93 -66.37 23.68
N SER A 202 -8.25 -66.18 23.57
CA SER A 202 -9.24 -67.29 23.50
C SER A 202 -9.82 -67.56 22.10
N ARG A 203 -9.21 -67.05 21.03
CA ARG A 203 -9.70 -67.17 19.64
C ARG A 203 -8.76 -67.86 18.66
N GLU A 204 -7.77 -68.61 19.14
CA GLU A 204 -7.00 -69.58 18.32
C GLU A 204 -7.50 -71.02 18.53
#